data_AF-A0A349AW75-F1
#
_entry.id   AF-A0A349AW75-F1
#
_cell.length_a   1.000
_cell.length_b   1.000
_cell.length_c   1.000
_cell.angle_alpha   90.00
_cell.angle_beta   90.00
_cell.angle_gamma   90.00
#
_symmetry.space_group_name_H-M   'P 1'
#
loop_
_entity.id
_entity.type
_entity.pdbx_description
1 polymer ?
#
loop_
_entity_poly.entity_id
_entity_poly.type
_entity_poly.pdbx_seq_one_letter_code
_entity_poly.pdbx_strand_id
1 'polypeptide(L)'
;MFVNTGVEAPSEWQKVIEGTWHGRPSIFDGEGTHVGYENVARASEFSNGQTHYWMNTKFDGGGHLRSRLELGGMFSFGVIDSDQNRIYTGPDFFGAGQPYGTFVDSNYYSQGWQADLVTWNYIIPGTDVQVYSSVCYDGWTPAIVFDGLYLRTFDHETNPETQKRIQEFKEREEALGQMNFVTPTKEKGAWKGSVEVFGADQKLMGHSEVVIDHEPIDLIRSRQTVTWNGVLERQYTFERVRLEHKTMFHGPDVWGNQMAYGRCAFTAQHFTNEATKIKGREFMLNYDYELVVNWQVFDGNALTHVVVGVLTWEPAA
;
A
#
# COMPACT_ATOMS: atom_id res chain seq x y z
N MET A 1 -3.27 10.08 24.63
CA MET A 1 -4.32 9.71 25.61
C MET A 1 -4.43 8.20 25.56
N PHE A 2 -4.27 7.49 26.67
CA PHE A 2 -4.37 6.02 26.66
C PHE A 2 -5.84 5.62 26.72
N VAL A 3 -6.27 4.74 25.82
CA VAL A 3 -7.64 4.21 25.79
C VAL A 3 -7.63 2.80 26.36
N ASN A 4 -8.32 2.62 27.49
CA ASN A 4 -8.58 1.30 28.03
C ASN A 4 -9.64 0.62 27.18
N THR A 5 -9.23 -0.40 26.46
CA THR A 5 -10.11 -1.16 25.56
C THR A 5 -10.85 -2.29 26.30
N GLY A 6 -10.45 -2.57 27.55
CA GLY A 6 -11.03 -3.65 28.37
C GLY A 6 -10.67 -5.06 27.90
N VAL A 7 -9.69 -5.21 27.00
CA VAL A 7 -9.23 -6.52 26.50
C VAL A 7 -8.00 -6.98 27.26
N GLU A 8 -7.93 -8.27 27.59
CA GLU A 8 -6.82 -8.85 28.37
C GLU A 8 -5.60 -9.20 27.50
N ALA A 9 -5.78 -9.32 26.18
CA ALA A 9 -4.75 -9.74 25.23
C ALA A 9 -4.85 -8.95 23.91
N PRO A 10 -3.73 -8.77 23.18
CA PRO A 10 -3.76 -8.14 21.87
C PRO A 10 -4.48 -9.03 20.85
N SER A 11 -5.11 -8.39 19.86
CA SER A 11 -5.66 -9.03 18.67
C SER A 11 -4.58 -9.74 17.85
N GLU A 12 -4.96 -10.65 16.96
CA GLU A 12 -4.00 -11.32 16.07
C GLU A 12 -3.28 -10.32 15.17
N TRP A 13 -4.01 -9.36 14.61
CA TRP A 13 -3.41 -8.27 13.84
C TRP A 13 -2.37 -7.48 14.67
N GLN A 14 -2.70 -7.12 15.91
CA GLN A 14 -1.80 -6.38 16.78
C GLN A 14 -0.50 -7.15 17.07
N LYS A 15 -0.57 -8.48 17.19
CA LYS A 15 0.64 -9.33 17.32
C LYS A 15 1.47 -9.32 16.04
N VAL A 16 0.81 -9.41 14.87
CA VAL A 16 1.48 -9.43 13.57
C VAL A 16 2.29 -8.15 13.33
N ILE A 17 1.77 -7.00 13.75
CA ILE A 17 2.42 -5.70 13.52
C ILE A 17 3.36 -5.24 14.64
N GLU A 18 3.54 -6.03 15.70
CA GLU A 18 4.43 -5.68 16.81
C GLU A 18 5.85 -5.39 16.31
N GLY A 19 6.55 -4.46 16.98
CA GLY A 19 7.88 -3.99 16.63
C GLY A 19 7.88 -2.54 16.11
N THR A 20 9.08 -1.98 15.97
CA THR A 20 9.28 -0.64 15.43
C THR A 20 9.49 -0.72 13.93
N TRP A 21 8.64 -0.02 13.18
CA TRP A 21 8.68 0.09 11.73
C TRP A 21 9.38 1.38 11.33
N HIS A 22 10.46 1.26 10.55
CA HIS A 22 11.26 2.38 10.06
C HIS A 22 11.05 2.56 8.57
N GLY A 23 10.75 3.78 8.13
CA GLY A 23 10.44 4.08 6.74
C GLY A 23 11.16 5.32 6.22
N ARG A 24 11.28 5.36 4.89
CA ARG A 24 11.68 6.53 4.10
C ARG A 24 10.75 6.72 2.89
N PRO A 25 9.41 6.75 3.07
CA PRO A 25 8.50 6.82 1.93
C PRO A 25 8.66 8.14 1.17
N SER A 26 8.50 8.06 -0.15
CA SER A 26 8.40 9.21 -1.04
C SER A 26 7.07 9.92 -0.83
N ILE A 27 7.09 11.24 -1.00
CA ILE A 27 5.92 12.10 -0.85
C ILE A 27 5.67 12.82 -2.17
N PHE A 28 4.41 12.79 -2.59
CA PHE A 28 3.93 13.43 -3.80
C PHE A 28 2.80 14.40 -3.48
N ASP A 29 2.66 15.46 -4.27
CA ASP A 29 1.44 16.26 -4.28
C ASP A 29 0.30 15.55 -5.03
N GLY A 30 -0.90 16.13 -4.98
CA GLY A 30 -2.09 15.56 -5.63
C GLY A 30 -1.96 15.30 -7.14
N GLU A 31 -1.08 16.05 -7.82
CA GLU A 31 -0.82 15.94 -9.26
C GLU A 31 0.27 14.91 -9.59
N GLY A 32 0.90 14.30 -8.58
CA GLY A 32 1.94 13.29 -8.75
C GLY A 32 3.36 13.84 -8.79
N THR A 33 3.57 15.11 -8.44
CA THR A 33 4.92 15.68 -8.35
C THR A 33 5.59 15.24 -7.07
N HIS A 34 6.78 14.66 -7.16
CA HIS A 34 7.58 14.30 -5.98
C HIS A 34 8.06 15.57 -5.25
N VAL A 35 7.76 15.68 -3.95
CA VAL A 35 8.05 16.88 -3.14
C VAL A 35 9.05 16.64 -2.00
N GLY A 36 9.40 15.39 -1.74
CA GLY A 36 10.34 15.02 -0.68
C GLY A 36 10.05 13.66 -0.08
N TYR A 37 10.58 13.44 1.12
CA TYR A 37 10.52 12.16 1.82
C TYR A 37 10.01 12.33 3.24
N GLU A 38 9.39 11.29 3.78
CA GLU A 38 9.15 11.18 5.21
C GLU A 38 10.32 10.41 5.84
N ASN A 39 10.93 10.90 6.91
CA ASN A 39 11.73 10.04 7.78
C ASN A 39 10.87 9.65 8.97
N VAL A 40 10.57 8.36 9.09
CA VAL A 40 9.55 7.88 10.02
C VAL A 40 9.98 6.65 10.78
N ALA A 41 9.65 6.63 12.07
CA ALA A 41 9.64 5.46 12.92
C ALA A 41 8.29 5.40 13.63
N ARG A 42 7.65 4.24 13.66
CA ARG A 42 6.34 4.06 14.31
C ARG A 42 6.20 2.67 14.92
N ALA A 43 5.40 2.57 15.96
CA ALA A 43 5.02 1.29 16.54
C ALA A 43 3.60 1.34 17.09
N SER A 44 3.02 0.14 17.19
CA SER A 44 1.79 -0.10 17.94
C SER A 44 2.11 -1.07 19.06
N GLU A 45 1.89 -0.65 20.30
CA GLU A 45 2.30 -1.36 21.49
C GLU A 45 1.08 -1.71 22.32
N PHE A 46 0.97 -2.98 22.73
CA PHE A 46 -0.04 -3.43 23.66
C PHE A 46 0.56 -3.59 25.05
N SER A 47 0.04 -2.88 26.04
CA SER A 47 0.45 -3.01 27.43
C SER A 47 -0.72 -2.76 28.37
N ASN A 48 -0.85 -3.59 29.42
CA ASN A 48 -1.86 -3.43 30.48
C ASN A 48 -3.31 -3.23 29.95
N GLY A 49 -3.71 -3.97 28.92
CA GLY A 49 -5.05 -3.87 28.33
C GLY A 49 -5.28 -2.62 27.47
N GLN A 50 -4.21 -1.97 27.04
CA GLN A 50 -4.25 -0.74 26.25
C GLN A 50 -3.36 -0.90 25.02
N THR A 51 -3.86 -0.53 23.85
CA THR A 51 -3.04 -0.37 22.64
C THR A 51 -2.73 1.11 22.44
N HIS A 52 -1.45 1.43 22.36
CA HIS A 52 -0.95 2.76 22.08
C HIS A 52 -0.16 2.75 20.77
N TYR A 53 -0.41 3.75 19.94
CA TYR A 53 0.32 3.97 18.70
C TYR A 53 1.13 5.24 18.81
N TRP A 54 2.39 5.18 18.41
CA TRP A 54 3.22 6.35 18.25
C TRP A 54 3.87 6.38 16.88
N MET A 55 4.06 7.59 16.34
CA MET A 55 4.74 7.81 15.07
C MET A 55 5.59 9.07 15.15
N ASN A 56 6.90 8.86 15.14
CA ASN A 56 7.90 9.91 15.03
C ASN A 56 8.19 10.12 13.55
N THR A 57 7.75 11.26 13.03
CA THR A 57 7.87 11.61 11.62
C THR A 57 8.54 12.96 11.46
N LYS A 58 9.38 13.07 10.43
CA LYS A 58 9.97 14.33 10.00
C LYS A 58 9.91 14.43 8.48
N PHE A 59 9.32 15.52 8.01
CA PHE A 59 9.31 15.84 6.58
C PHE A 59 10.68 16.33 6.14
N ASP A 60 11.22 15.69 5.10
CA ASP A 60 12.45 16.09 4.43
C ASP A 60 12.13 16.44 2.98
N GLY A 61 11.72 17.68 2.80
CA GLY A 61 11.31 18.21 1.51
C GLY A 61 11.07 19.71 1.57
N GLY A 62 10.64 20.25 0.45
CA GLY A 62 10.38 21.67 0.28
C GLY A 62 8.98 21.96 -0.27
N GLY A 63 8.82 23.17 -0.80
CA GLY A 63 7.63 23.54 -1.53
C GLY A 63 6.38 23.75 -0.67
N HIS A 64 5.23 23.71 -1.33
CA HIS A 64 3.96 24.17 -0.78
C HIS A 64 3.38 23.27 0.32
N LEU A 65 3.84 22.02 0.44
CA LEU A 65 3.36 21.07 1.45
C LEU A 65 4.12 21.15 2.78
N ARG A 66 5.27 21.83 2.85
CA ARG A 66 6.12 21.84 4.05
C ARG A 66 5.38 22.33 5.30
N SER A 67 4.68 23.46 5.21
CA SER A 67 3.97 24.04 6.37
C SER A 67 2.81 23.17 6.86
N ARG A 68 2.31 22.25 6.04
CA ARG A 68 1.24 21.32 6.39
C ARG A 68 1.79 20.04 7.03
N LEU A 69 2.95 19.57 6.59
CA LEU A 69 3.56 18.32 7.04
C LEU A 69 4.51 18.47 8.23
N GLU A 70 5.10 19.65 8.41
CA GLU A 70 5.99 19.93 9.54
C GLU A 70 5.18 20.04 10.84
N LEU A 71 5.41 19.10 11.76
CA LEU A 71 4.78 19.06 13.07
C LEU A 71 5.81 19.27 14.18
N GLY A 72 5.43 20.00 15.22
CA GLY A 72 6.31 20.29 16.38
C GLY A 72 6.43 19.14 17.39
N GLY A 73 5.92 17.95 17.08
CA GLY A 73 5.87 16.82 17.99
C GLY A 73 5.54 15.49 17.30
N MET A 74 5.61 14.42 18.08
CA MET A 74 5.30 13.06 17.67
C MET A 74 3.79 12.81 17.69
N PHE A 75 3.28 12.04 16.73
CA PHE A 75 1.92 11.51 16.84
C PHE A 75 1.86 10.41 17.91
N SER A 76 0.78 10.41 18.69
CA SER A 76 0.59 9.54 19.86
C SER A 76 -0.90 9.38 20.14
N PHE A 77 -1.45 8.20 19.85
CA PHE A 77 -2.90 7.97 19.93
C PHE A 77 -3.28 6.58 20.43
N GLY A 78 -4.51 6.45 20.92
CA GLY A 78 -5.07 5.15 21.32
C GLY A 78 -5.58 4.35 20.13
N VAL A 79 -5.58 3.02 20.26
CA VAL A 79 -6.19 2.11 19.29
C VAL A 79 -7.08 1.11 20.02
N ILE A 80 -8.30 0.90 19.51
CA ILE A 80 -9.14 -0.23 19.89
C ILE A 80 -9.03 -1.25 18.77
N ASP A 81 -8.42 -2.40 19.05
CA ASP A 81 -8.19 -3.45 18.07
C ASP A 81 -8.96 -4.72 18.44
N SER A 82 -9.80 -5.19 17.52
CA SER A 82 -10.74 -6.29 17.74
C SER A 82 -10.63 -7.41 16.71
N ASP A 83 -9.58 -7.42 15.88
CA ASP A 83 -9.43 -8.20 14.64
C ASP A 83 -10.48 -7.91 13.56
N GLN A 84 -11.71 -7.53 13.92
CA GLN A 84 -12.70 -7.06 12.96
C GLN A 84 -12.37 -5.63 12.50
N ASN A 85 -12.22 -4.72 13.45
CA ASN A 85 -11.86 -3.33 13.18
C ASN A 85 -10.72 -2.90 14.07
N ARG A 86 -9.90 -2.00 13.53
CA ARG A 86 -8.87 -1.25 14.22
C ARG A 86 -9.29 0.21 14.28
N ILE A 87 -9.85 0.63 15.42
CA ILE A 87 -10.41 1.96 15.62
C ILE A 87 -9.34 2.89 16.19
N TYR A 88 -9.08 4.00 15.50
CA TYR A 88 -8.12 5.02 15.92
C TYR A 88 -8.82 6.07 16.79
N THR A 89 -8.32 6.29 18.00
CA THR A 89 -9.02 7.06 19.03
C THR A 89 -8.17 8.19 19.63
N GLY A 90 -7.76 9.14 18.79
CA GLY A 90 -7.25 10.46 19.16
C GLY A 90 -5.96 10.50 20.02
N PRO A 91 -5.43 11.71 20.31
CA PRO A 91 -5.82 13.01 19.76
C PRO A 91 -5.50 13.18 18.27
N ASP A 92 -4.57 12.40 17.72
CA ASP A 92 -4.00 12.75 16.42
C ASP A 92 -4.71 12.14 15.22
N PHE A 93 -5.33 10.98 15.41
CA PHE A 93 -6.04 10.27 14.36
C PHE A 93 -7.41 9.76 14.83
N PHE A 94 -8.40 9.83 13.95
CA PHE A 94 -9.76 9.35 14.20
C PHE A 94 -10.28 8.58 12.97
N GLY A 95 -10.79 7.37 13.17
CA GLY A 95 -11.34 6.56 12.08
C GLY A 95 -11.16 5.08 12.35
N ALA A 96 -11.10 4.29 11.29
CA ALA A 96 -10.95 2.84 11.42
C ALA A 96 -10.14 2.22 10.28
N GLY A 97 -9.53 1.08 10.55
CA GLY A 97 -9.03 0.18 9.54
C GLY A 97 -9.61 -1.22 9.68
N GLN A 98 -9.56 -1.95 8.58
CA GLN A 98 -10.08 -3.30 8.46
C GLN A 98 -8.93 -4.23 8.01
N PRO A 99 -8.46 -5.13 8.89
CA PRO A 99 -7.38 -6.05 8.56
C PRO A 99 -7.87 -7.28 7.77
N TYR A 100 -7.00 -7.78 6.90
CA TYR A 100 -7.15 -8.97 6.07
C TYR A 100 -5.81 -9.73 6.09
N GLY A 101 -5.64 -10.64 7.05
CA GLY A 101 -4.36 -11.33 7.24
C GLY A 101 -3.23 -10.36 7.58
N THR A 102 -2.25 -10.21 6.68
CA THR A 102 -1.13 -9.26 6.82
C THR A 102 -1.33 -7.92 6.10
N PHE A 103 -2.52 -7.70 5.53
CA PHE A 103 -2.95 -6.45 4.93
C PHE A 103 -3.91 -5.69 5.86
N VAL A 104 -3.89 -4.36 5.83
CA VAL A 104 -4.96 -3.53 6.41
C VAL A 104 -5.33 -2.40 5.47
N ASP A 105 -6.64 -2.24 5.26
CA ASP A 105 -7.24 -1.10 4.57
C ASP A 105 -7.78 -0.13 5.62
N SER A 106 -7.20 1.07 5.71
CA SER A 106 -7.53 2.04 6.74
C SER A 106 -8.07 3.34 6.16
N ASN A 107 -9.14 3.85 6.75
CA ASN A 107 -9.71 5.16 6.49
C ASN A 107 -9.84 5.96 7.78
N TYR A 108 -9.10 7.07 7.87
CA TYR A 108 -9.05 7.87 9.09
C TYR A 108 -8.64 9.31 8.80
N TYR A 109 -9.06 10.21 9.67
CA TYR A 109 -8.70 11.63 9.63
C TYR A 109 -7.46 11.90 10.49
N SER A 110 -6.48 12.63 9.95
CA SER A 110 -5.35 13.18 10.70
C SER A 110 -5.66 14.60 11.14
N GLN A 111 -5.61 14.86 12.45
CA GLN A 111 -5.68 16.24 12.95
C GLN A 111 -4.43 17.05 12.59
N GLY A 112 -3.25 16.43 12.66
CA GLY A 112 -1.98 17.11 12.39
C GLY A 112 -1.87 17.55 10.93
N TRP A 113 -2.16 16.64 10.00
CA TRP A 113 -2.10 16.94 8.57
C TRP A 113 -3.41 17.50 8.00
N GLN A 114 -4.47 17.56 8.81
CA GLN A 114 -5.78 18.12 8.47
C GLN A 114 -6.34 17.50 7.18
N ALA A 115 -6.33 16.18 7.08
CA ALA A 115 -6.74 15.45 5.88
C ALA A 115 -7.47 14.16 6.25
N ASP A 116 -8.35 13.70 5.38
CA ASP A 116 -8.82 12.31 5.38
C ASP A 116 -7.76 11.43 4.72
N LEU A 117 -7.49 10.25 5.26
CA LEU A 117 -6.45 9.35 4.77
C LEU A 117 -7.06 8.02 4.36
N VAL A 118 -6.59 7.50 3.23
CA VAL A 118 -6.78 6.11 2.85
C VAL A 118 -5.42 5.42 2.82
N THR A 119 -5.13 4.67 3.88
CA THR A 119 -3.82 4.06 4.13
C THR A 119 -3.88 2.55 4.00
N TRP A 120 -3.04 2.01 3.13
CA TRP A 120 -2.88 0.59 2.90
C TRP A 120 -1.51 0.14 3.39
N ASN A 121 -1.50 -0.87 4.24
CA ASN A 121 -0.28 -1.48 4.74
C ASN A 121 -0.34 -2.98 4.46
N TYR A 122 0.64 -3.50 3.74
CA TYR A 122 0.76 -4.92 3.46
C TYR A 122 2.12 -5.43 3.92
N ILE A 123 2.14 -6.32 4.90
CA ILE A 123 3.38 -6.99 5.34
C ILE A 123 3.59 -8.19 4.43
N ILE A 124 4.71 -8.20 3.71
CA ILE A 124 5.06 -9.31 2.81
C ILE A 124 5.28 -10.55 3.68
N PRO A 125 4.51 -11.64 3.49
CA PRO A 125 4.58 -12.83 4.33
C PRO A 125 6.00 -13.38 4.47
N GLY A 126 6.38 -13.76 5.69
CA GLY A 126 7.70 -14.31 5.99
C GLY A 126 8.84 -13.29 5.99
N THR A 127 8.55 -11.99 5.88
CA THR A 127 9.56 -10.92 5.89
C THR A 127 9.26 -9.87 6.96
N ASP A 128 10.23 -8.98 7.19
CA ASP A 128 10.08 -7.78 8.00
C ASP A 128 9.78 -6.53 7.16
N VAL A 129 9.34 -6.70 5.90
CA VAL A 129 9.07 -5.60 4.97
C VAL A 129 7.57 -5.36 4.87
N GLN A 130 7.18 -4.10 4.99
CA GLN A 130 5.82 -3.66 4.76
C GLN A 130 5.77 -2.66 3.61
N VAL A 131 4.89 -2.92 2.64
CA VAL A 131 4.52 -1.95 1.62
C VAL A 131 3.51 -0.99 2.21
N TYR A 132 3.80 0.29 2.10
CA TYR A 132 2.99 1.37 2.64
C TYR A 132 2.58 2.31 1.52
N SER A 133 1.30 2.65 1.53
CA SER A 133 0.74 3.68 0.68
C SER A 133 -0.34 4.44 1.43
N SER A 134 -0.35 5.75 1.40
CA SER A 134 -1.36 6.59 2.05
C SER A 134 -1.70 7.78 1.16
N VAL A 135 -2.99 7.93 0.84
CA VAL A 135 -3.50 9.09 0.12
C VAL A 135 -4.25 9.98 1.10
N CYS A 136 -3.80 11.21 1.24
CA CYS A 136 -4.47 12.27 1.99
C CYS A 136 -5.39 13.06 1.07
N TYR A 137 -6.65 13.23 1.48
CA TYR A 137 -7.69 13.93 0.74
C TYR A 137 -8.13 15.20 1.46
N ASP A 138 -8.34 16.24 0.67
CA ASP A 138 -9.15 17.41 1.02
C ASP A 138 -10.54 17.22 0.41
N GLY A 139 -11.44 16.56 1.17
CA GLY A 139 -12.72 16.10 0.63
C GLY A 139 -12.52 14.99 -0.41
N TRP A 140 -12.78 15.27 -1.69
CA TRP A 140 -12.62 14.29 -2.78
C TRP A 140 -11.31 14.46 -3.56
N THR A 141 -10.50 15.45 -3.22
CA THR A 141 -9.29 15.81 -3.97
C THR A 141 -8.05 15.27 -3.28
N PRO A 142 -7.24 14.40 -3.92
CA PRO A 142 -5.93 14.02 -3.39
C PRO A 142 -5.07 15.27 -3.18
N ALA A 143 -4.51 15.43 -1.99
CA ALA A 143 -3.65 16.54 -1.63
C ALA A 143 -2.19 16.10 -1.43
N ILE A 144 -2.00 14.94 -0.81
CA ILE A 144 -0.67 14.40 -0.48
C ILE A 144 -0.72 12.89 -0.65
N VAL A 145 0.30 12.30 -1.25
CA VAL A 145 0.44 10.84 -1.34
C VAL A 145 1.79 10.45 -0.75
N PHE A 146 1.77 9.43 0.11
CA PHE A 146 2.97 8.84 0.69
C PHE A 146 3.07 7.39 0.24
N ASP A 147 4.19 7.02 -0.38
CA ASP A 147 4.41 5.67 -0.88
C ASP A 147 5.83 5.18 -0.58
N GLY A 148 5.97 3.96 -0.09
CA GLY A 148 7.30 3.39 0.16
C GLY A 148 7.26 2.11 0.97
N LEU A 149 8.44 1.70 1.43
CA LEU A 149 8.59 0.52 2.27
C LEU A 149 8.95 0.91 3.71
N TYR A 150 8.51 0.07 4.64
CA TYR A 150 8.99 0.04 6.01
C TYR A 150 9.73 -1.25 6.29
N LEU A 151 10.73 -1.16 7.17
CA LEU A 151 11.46 -2.30 7.70
C LEU A 151 11.24 -2.40 9.21
N ARG A 152 10.79 -3.57 9.67
CA ARG A 152 10.55 -3.85 11.10
C ARG A 152 11.83 -4.22 11.84
N THR A 153 11.90 -3.81 13.09
CA THR A 153 12.97 -4.14 14.06
C THR A 153 12.40 -4.30 15.46
N PHE A 154 13.16 -4.97 16.34
CA PHE A 154 12.82 -5.16 17.75
C PHE A 154 13.89 -4.63 18.71
N ASP A 155 15.09 -4.34 18.22
CA ASP A 155 16.27 -3.99 19.03
C ASP A 155 17.02 -2.74 18.53
N HIS A 156 16.40 -1.94 17.65
CA HIS A 156 17.01 -0.78 17.00
C HIS A 156 17.68 0.20 17.97
N GLU A 157 17.07 0.46 19.13
CA GLU A 157 17.63 1.42 20.11
C GLU A 157 18.95 0.96 20.74
N THR A 158 19.21 -0.35 20.77
CA THR A 158 20.34 -0.93 21.50
C THR A 158 21.36 -1.66 20.62
N ASN A 159 21.03 -1.94 19.36
CA ASN A 159 21.85 -2.73 18.46
C ASN A 159 22.43 -1.87 17.30
N PRO A 160 23.74 -1.55 17.32
CA PRO A 160 24.38 -0.78 16.26
C PRO A 160 24.31 -1.41 14.86
N GLU A 161 24.26 -2.75 14.76
CA GLU A 161 24.13 -3.44 13.47
C GLU A 161 22.72 -3.22 12.91
N THR A 162 21.69 -3.31 13.74
CA THR A 162 20.30 -2.99 13.35
C THR A 162 20.18 -1.53 12.93
N GLN A 163 20.79 -0.59 13.66
CA GLN A 163 20.80 0.83 13.31
C GLN A 163 21.42 1.07 11.93
N LYS A 164 22.57 0.42 11.66
CA LYS A 164 23.23 0.48 10.35
C LYS A 164 22.35 -0.09 9.25
N ARG A 165 21.73 -1.25 9.47
CA ARG A 165 20.79 -1.88 8.51
C ARG A 165 19.61 -0.96 8.20
N ILE A 166 19.05 -0.28 9.19
CA ILE A 166 17.97 0.69 8.98
C ILE A 166 18.45 1.89 8.16
N GLN A 167 19.65 2.40 8.44
CA GLN A 167 20.22 3.51 7.68
C GLN A 167 20.43 3.13 6.20
N GLU A 168 21.06 1.98 5.93
CA GLU A 168 21.26 1.45 4.57
C GLU A 168 19.91 1.20 3.86
N PHE A 169 18.90 0.70 4.59
CA PHE A 169 17.54 0.54 4.07
C PHE A 169 16.94 1.88 3.64
N LYS A 170 17.03 2.92 4.48
CA LYS A 170 16.48 4.25 4.17
C LYS A 170 17.19 4.91 2.99
N GLU A 171 18.51 4.78 2.91
CA GLU A 171 19.30 5.28 1.77
C GLU A 171 18.89 4.62 0.45
N ARG A 172 18.64 3.31 0.48
CA ARG A 172 18.12 2.58 -0.68
C ARG A 172 16.72 3.03 -1.07
N GLU A 173 15.82 3.19 -0.11
CA GLU A 173 14.45 3.66 -0.39
C GLU A 173 14.45 5.08 -0.98
N GLU A 174 15.34 5.96 -0.49
CA GLU A 174 15.52 7.29 -1.05
C GLU A 174 16.06 7.24 -2.49
N ALA A 175 17.04 6.37 -2.78
CA ALA A 175 17.56 6.17 -4.13
C ALA A 175 16.50 5.63 -5.11
N LEU A 176 15.59 4.77 -4.62
CA LEU A 176 14.46 4.26 -5.38
C LEU A 176 13.26 5.23 -5.41
N GLY A 177 13.28 6.29 -4.60
CA GLY A 177 12.13 7.17 -4.40
C GLY A 177 11.71 7.97 -5.63
N GLN A 178 12.62 8.16 -6.59
CA GLN A 178 12.35 8.80 -7.89
C GLN A 178 11.94 7.80 -8.98
N MET A 179 11.97 6.51 -8.69
CA MET A 179 11.55 5.49 -9.63
C MET A 179 10.05 5.65 -9.91
N ASN A 180 9.71 5.68 -11.19
CA ASN A 180 8.32 5.73 -11.63
C ASN A 180 7.81 4.33 -11.97
N PHE A 181 6.51 4.11 -11.77
CA PHE A 181 5.82 2.91 -12.20
C PHE A 181 5.75 2.88 -13.73
N VAL A 182 6.75 2.25 -14.33
CA VAL A 182 6.87 2.08 -15.77
C VAL A 182 7.12 0.60 -16.04
N THR A 183 6.19 -0.05 -16.72
CA THR A 183 6.37 -1.45 -17.15
C THR A 183 7.47 -1.54 -18.22
N PRO A 184 8.04 -2.73 -18.45
CA PRO A 184 8.95 -2.96 -19.58
C PRO A 184 8.37 -2.40 -20.89
N THR A 185 9.21 -1.75 -21.70
CA THR A 185 8.74 -1.08 -22.95
C THR A 185 9.18 -1.80 -24.21
N LYS A 186 10.03 -2.81 -24.08
CA LYS A 186 10.62 -3.58 -25.19
C LYS A 186 10.75 -5.07 -24.90
N GLU A 187 10.69 -5.46 -23.63
CA GLU A 187 10.82 -6.85 -23.21
C GLU A 187 9.45 -7.44 -22.95
N LYS A 188 9.14 -8.53 -23.65
CA LYS A 188 7.97 -9.37 -23.38
C LYS A 188 8.27 -10.24 -22.16
N GLY A 189 7.25 -10.57 -21.38
CA GLY A 189 7.39 -11.44 -20.23
C GLY A 189 6.07 -11.55 -19.48
N ALA A 190 6.12 -11.98 -18.23
CA ALA A 190 4.95 -12.03 -17.38
C ALA A 190 5.29 -11.78 -15.91
N TRP A 191 4.35 -11.17 -15.18
CA TRP A 191 4.38 -11.23 -13.71
C TRP A 191 3.63 -12.46 -13.24
N LYS A 192 4.22 -13.24 -12.34
CA LYS A 192 3.63 -14.48 -11.81
C LYS A 192 3.76 -14.58 -10.31
N GLY A 193 2.74 -15.10 -9.65
CA GLY A 193 2.80 -15.38 -8.22
C GLY A 193 1.48 -15.85 -7.64
N SER A 194 1.56 -16.34 -6.40
CA SER A 194 0.40 -16.73 -5.62
C SER A 194 -0.09 -15.54 -4.80
N VAL A 195 -1.39 -15.29 -4.79
CA VAL A 195 -2.04 -14.23 -4.02
C VAL A 195 -3.00 -14.83 -3.00
N GLU A 196 -3.06 -14.25 -1.81
CA GLU A 196 -4.07 -14.57 -0.82
C GLU A 196 -5.39 -13.89 -1.19
N VAL A 197 -6.50 -14.61 -1.05
CA VAL A 197 -7.85 -14.10 -1.33
C VAL A 197 -8.67 -14.14 -0.05
N PHE A 198 -9.12 -12.97 0.38
CA PHE A 198 -10.01 -12.80 1.53
C PHE A 198 -11.41 -12.42 1.07
N GLY A 199 -12.43 -12.90 1.77
CA GLY A 199 -13.79 -12.42 1.61
C GLY A 199 -13.98 -11.04 2.24
N ALA A 200 -15.08 -10.35 1.90
CA ALA A 200 -15.45 -9.08 2.53
C ALA A 200 -15.69 -9.17 4.05
N ASP A 201 -15.84 -10.40 4.58
CA ASP A 201 -15.93 -10.71 6.01
C ASP A 201 -14.56 -10.94 6.67
N GLN A 202 -13.47 -10.58 5.98
CA GLN A 202 -12.07 -10.66 6.43
C GLN A 202 -11.52 -12.08 6.59
N LYS A 203 -12.26 -13.11 6.19
CA LYS A 203 -11.79 -14.50 6.26
C LYS A 203 -10.96 -14.85 5.04
N LEU A 204 -9.83 -15.50 5.27
CA LEU A 204 -9.03 -16.11 4.20
C LEU A 204 -9.87 -17.21 3.53
N MET A 205 -10.10 -17.06 2.23
CA MET A 205 -10.80 -18.04 1.40
C MET A 205 -9.83 -19.04 0.77
N GLY A 206 -8.56 -18.65 0.62
CA GLY A 206 -7.49 -19.47 0.05
C GLY A 206 -6.57 -18.64 -0.83
N HIS A 207 -6.03 -19.26 -1.88
CA HIS A 207 -5.07 -18.64 -2.78
C HIS A 207 -5.55 -18.71 -4.24
N SER A 208 -5.11 -17.75 -5.05
CA SER A 208 -5.16 -17.82 -6.51
C SER A 208 -3.75 -17.64 -7.07
N GLU A 209 -3.42 -18.40 -8.10
CA GLU A 209 -2.26 -18.15 -8.94
C GLU A 209 -2.62 -17.08 -9.98
N VAL A 210 -1.84 -16.01 -10.01
CA VAL A 210 -2.02 -14.88 -10.92
C VAL A 210 -0.87 -14.83 -11.91
N VAL A 211 -1.22 -14.70 -13.18
CA VAL A 211 -0.29 -14.44 -14.27
C VAL A 211 -0.75 -13.18 -15.02
N ILE A 212 0.14 -12.22 -15.18
CA ILE A 212 -0.06 -11.03 -16.00
C ILE A 212 0.92 -11.11 -17.18
N ASP A 213 0.48 -11.66 -18.30
CA ASP A 213 1.25 -11.70 -19.53
C ASP A 213 1.37 -10.29 -20.12
N HIS A 214 2.61 -9.87 -20.36
CA HIS A 214 2.96 -8.53 -20.82
C HIS A 214 3.59 -8.56 -22.20
N GLU A 215 2.94 -7.90 -23.16
CA GLU A 215 3.43 -7.76 -24.54
C GLU A 215 3.54 -6.29 -24.93
N PRO A 216 4.75 -5.69 -24.90
CA PRO A 216 4.97 -4.34 -25.43
C PRO A 216 4.58 -4.24 -26.90
N ILE A 217 3.79 -3.21 -27.24
CA ILE A 217 3.40 -2.87 -28.62
C ILE A 217 4.31 -1.76 -29.14
N ASP A 218 4.51 -0.72 -28.33
CA ASP A 218 5.46 0.36 -28.55
C ASP A 218 5.93 0.95 -27.22
N LEU A 219 6.59 2.11 -27.24
CA LEU A 219 7.20 2.74 -26.06
C LEU A 219 6.20 3.18 -24.97
N ILE A 220 4.92 3.29 -25.31
CA ILE A 220 3.87 3.72 -24.38
C ILE A 220 2.67 2.77 -24.33
N ARG A 221 2.61 1.76 -25.20
CA ARG A 221 1.53 0.77 -25.25
C ARG A 221 2.02 -0.63 -25.00
N SER A 222 1.24 -1.39 -24.24
CA SER A 222 1.41 -2.84 -24.09
C SER A 222 0.06 -3.52 -24.01
N ARG A 223 -0.01 -4.75 -24.52
CA ARG A 223 -1.14 -5.64 -24.25
C ARG A 223 -0.86 -6.43 -22.98
N GLN A 224 -1.88 -6.54 -22.15
CA GLN A 224 -1.87 -7.34 -20.94
C GLN A 224 -2.93 -8.43 -21.06
N THR A 225 -2.58 -9.67 -20.71
CA THR A 225 -3.56 -10.72 -20.46
C THR A 225 -3.38 -11.22 -19.05
N VAL A 226 -4.41 -11.07 -18.23
CA VAL A 226 -4.38 -11.43 -16.82
C VAL A 226 -5.18 -12.71 -16.63
N THR A 227 -4.60 -13.71 -16.00
CA THR A 227 -5.22 -15.00 -15.69
C THR A 227 -5.11 -15.27 -14.19
N TRP A 228 -6.21 -15.71 -13.59
CA TRP A 228 -6.38 -16.06 -12.19
C TRP A 228 -6.88 -17.51 -12.16
N ASN A 229 -6.21 -18.38 -11.39
CA ASN A 229 -6.63 -19.77 -11.19
C ASN A 229 -6.61 -20.09 -9.69
N GLY A 230 -7.67 -20.66 -9.12
CA GLY A 230 -7.78 -20.96 -7.68
C GLY A 230 -9.10 -20.54 -7.07
N VAL A 231 -9.07 -19.80 -5.95
CA VAL A 231 -10.30 -19.28 -5.30
C VAL A 231 -11.12 -18.42 -6.26
N LEU A 232 -10.43 -17.60 -7.04
CA LEU A 232 -11.00 -16.81 -8.13
C LEU A 232 -10.46 -17.34 -9.46
N GLU A 233 -11.38 -17.58 -10.39
CA GLU A 233 -11.14 -18.05 -11.75
C GLU A 233 -11.52 -16.96 -12.74
N ARG A 234 -10.55 -16.44 -13.49
CA ARG A 234 -10.79 -15.37 -14.47
C ARG A 234 -9.67 -15.26 -15.50
N GLN A 235 -10.02 -14.89 -16.73
CA GLN A 235 -9.06 -14.44 -17.73
C GLN A 235 -9.60 -13.20 -18.44
N TYR A 236 -8.74 -12.19 -18.67
CA TYR A 236 -9.13 -10.96 -19.37
C TYR A 236 -7.94 -10.25 -20.00
N THR A 237 -8.20 -9.52 -21.08
CA THR A 237 -7.20 -8.80 -21.86
C THR A 237 -7.56 -7.33 -22.02
N PHE A 238 -6.53 -6.47 -21.99
CA PHE A 238 -6.65 -5.04 -22.25
C PHE A 238 -5.31 -4.47 -22.75
N GLU A 239 -5.36 -3.33 -23.42
CA GLU A 239 -4.20 -2.52 -23.75
C GLU A 239 -3.97 -1.46 -22.67
N ARG A 240 -2.77 -1.44 -22.10
CA ARG A 240 -2.27 -0.34 -21.27
C ARG A 240 -1.71 0.72 -22.18
N VAL A 241 -2.20 1.95 -22.05
CA VAL A 241 -1.71 3.13 -22.77
C VAL A 241 -1.19 4.14 -21.75
N ARG A 242 0.12 4.28 -21.65
CA ARG A 242 0.78 5.20 -20.74
C ARG A 242 0.76 6.63 -21.28
N LEU A 243 0.35 7.56 -20.44
CA LEU A 243 0.40 9.00 -20.66
C LEU A 243 1.01 9.63 -19.39
N GLU A 244 2.32 9.88 -19.42
CA GLU A 244 3.08 10.35 -18.26
C GLU A 244 2.91 9.40 -17.06
N HIS A 245 2.42 9.90 -15.93
CA HIS A 245 2.11 9.14 -14.72
C HIS A 245 0.69 8.54 -14.73
N LYS A 246 -0.10 8.79 -15.77
CA LYS A 246 -1.43 8.19 -15.98
C LYS A 246 -1.30 7.01 -16.93
N THR A 247 -2.13 6.00 -16.74
CA THR A 247 -2.28 4.89 -17.69
C THR A 247 -3.76 4.66 -17.93
N MET A 248 -4.16 4.48 -19.18
CA MET A 248 -5.51 4.09 -19.55
C MET A 248 -5.53 2.59 -19.82
N PHE A 249 -6.62 1.93 -19.41
CA PHE A 249 -6.93 0.56 -19.82
C PHE A 249 -8.00 0.63 -20.91
N HIS A 250 -7.61 0.20 -22.10
CA HIS A 250 -8.50 0.08 -23.25
C HIS A 250 -8.78 -1.40 -23.47
N GLY A 251 -10.03 -1.75 -23.78
CA GLY A 251 -10.51 -3.13 -23.82
C GLY A 251 -9.77 -4.11 -24.76
N PRO A 252 -10.33 -5.30 -24.97
CA PRO A 252 -11.78 -5.52 -25.04
C PRO A 252 -12.47 -5.80 -23.70
N ASP A 253 -11.79 -6.46 -22.76
CA ASP A 253 -12.48 -7.05 -21.60
C ASP A 253 -12.59 -6.09 -20.41
N VAL A 254 -11.63 -5.16 -20.29
CA VAL A 254 -11.55 -4.21 -19.18
C VAL A 254 -11.30 -2.80 -19.70
N TRP A 255 -12.00 -1.84 -19.09
CA TRP A 255 -11.79 -0.41 -19.29
C TRP A 255 -11.51 0.27 -17.96
N GLY A 256 -10.72 1.34 -17.99
CA GLY A 256 -10.42 2.07 -16.77
C GLY A 256 -9.17 2.90 -16.86
N ASN A 257 -8.59 3.21 -15.72
CA ASN A 257 -7.39 3.99 -15.64
C ASN A 257 -6.57 3.64 -14.40
N GLN A 258 -5.36 4.17 -14.41
CA GLN A 258 -4.42 4.12 -13.31
C GLN A 258 -3.69 5.45 -13.21
N MET A 259 -3.38 5.86 -11.99
CA MET A 259 -2.49 6.98 -11.70
C MET A 259 -1.34 6.49 -10.83
N ALA A 260 -0.11 6.82 -11.22
CA ALA A 260 1.08 6.44 -10.49
C ALA A 260 1.64 7.63 -9.70
N TYR A 261 2.03 7.37 -8.45
CA TYR A 261 2.78 8.25 -7.58
C TYR A 261 4.10 7.53 -7.28
N GLY A 262 5.14 7.87 -8.04
CA GLY A 262 6.41 7.14 -8.05
C GLY A 262 6.21 5.66 -8.36
N ARG A 263 6.60 4.78 -7.42
CA ARG A 263 6.54 3.31 -7.54
C ARG A 263 5.17 2.71 -7.24
N CYS A 264 4.19 3.50 -6.79
CA CYS A 264 2.85 3.02 -6.46
C CYS A 264 1.85 3.45 -7.52
N ALA A 265 1.06 2.52 -8.01
CA ALA A 265 0.08 2.70 -9.07
C ALA A 265 -1.33 2.39 -8.56
N PHE A 266 -2.21 3.39 -8.60
CA PHE A 266 -3.59 3.29 -8.15
C PHE A 266 -4.46 2.93 -9.33
N THR A 267 -5.04 1.74 -9.32
CA THR A 267 -5.73 1.15 -10.47
C THR A 267 -7.25 1.10 -10.25
N ALA A 268 -8.01 1.38 -11.30
CA ALA A 268 -9.45 1.18 -11.36
C ALA A 268 -9.81 0.52 -12.69
N GLN A 269 -10.45 -0.63 -12.63
CA GLN A 269 -10.77 -1.52 -13.74
C GLN A 269 -12.25 -1.87 -13.71
N HIS A 270 -12.90 -1.76 -14.86
CA HIS A 270 -14.32 -2.04 -15.07
C HIS A 270 -14.45 -3.10 -16.16
N PHE A 271 -15.11 -4.21 -15.84
CA PHE A 271 -15.29 -5.31 -16.79
C PHE A 271 -16.42 -5.00 -17.77
N THR A 272 -16.21 -5.33 -19.04
CA THR A 272 -17.20 -5.21 -20.10
C THR A 272 -18.36 -6.19 -19.85
N ASN A 273 -19.61 -5.71 -19.97
CA ASN A 273 -20.84 -6.50 -19.77
C ASN A 273 -21.02 -7.14 -18.38
N GLU A 274 -20.24 -6.72 -17.38
CA GLU A 274 -20.35 -7.18 -15.99
C GLU A 274 -20.47 -5.97 -15.04
N ALA A 275 -21.04 -6.21 -13.85
CA ALA A 275 -20.99 -5.23 -12.76
C ALA A 275 -19.65 -5.27 -12.00
N THR A 276 -18.79 -6.25 -12.29
CA THR A 276 -17.51 -6.48 -11.62
C THR A 276 -16.56 -5.30 -11.81
N LYS A 277 -15.89 -4.90 -10.73
CA LYS A 277 -14.81 -3.90 -10.76
C LYS A 277 -13.64 -4.36 -9.93
N ILE A 278 -12.44 -3.95 -10.33
CA ILE A 278 -11.24 -4.07 -9.49
C ILE A 278 -10.75 -2.65 -9.20
N LYS A 279 -10.50 -2.34 -7.94
CA LYS A 279 -9.76 -1.15 -7.53
C LYS A 279 -8.59 -1.56 -6.69
N GLY A 280 -7.46 -0.87 -6.78
CA GLY A 280 -6.31 -1.31 -6.01
C GLY A 280 -5.07 -0.47 -6.13
N ARG A 281 -3.99 -1.04 -5.60
CA ARG A 281 -2.64 -0.48 -5.64
C ARG A 281 -1.67 -1.56 -6.11
N GLU A 282 -0.83 -1.19 -7.05
CA GLU A 282 0.25 -1.99 -7.60
C GLU A 282 1.56 -1.28 -7.25
N PHE A 283 2.46 -1.93 -6.51
CA PHE A 283 3.71 -1.32 -6.05
C PHE A 283 4.91 -2.05 -6.63
N MET A 284 5.74 -1.36 -7.39
CA MET A 284 6.99 -1.90 -7.93
C MET A 284 8.08 -1.81 -6.86
N LEU A 285 8.57 -2.95 -6.36
CA LEU A 285 9.55 -2.98 -5.27
C LEU A 285 10.92 -2.45 -5.72
N ASN A 286 11.32 -2.77 -6.95
CA ASN A 286 12.66 -2.54 -7.48
C ASN A 286 12.67 -2.55 -9.02
N TYR A 287 13.87 -2.36 -9.59
CA TYR A 287 14.11 -2.39 -11.04
C TYR A 287 14.05 -3.79 -11.66
N ASP A 288 13.94 -4.84 -10.85
CA ASP A 288 13.69 -6.22 -11.32
C ASP A 288 12.18 -6.47 -11.53
N TYR A 289 11.35 -5.43 -11.39
CA TYR A 289 9.91 -5.45 -11.61
C TYR A 289 9.14 -6.40 -10.69
N GLU A 290 9.66 -6.72 -9.50
CA GLU A 290 8.85 -7.38 -8.47
C GLU A 290 7.66 -6.49 -8.09
N LEU A 291 6.46 -7.06 -8.16
CA LEU A 291 5.20 -6.33 -8.11
C LEU A 291 4.36 -6.79 -6.93
N VAL A 292 4.14 -5.91 -5.97
CA VAL A 292 3.14 -6.14 -4.92
C VAL A 292 1.78 -5.70 -5.46
N VAL A 293 0.79 -6.58 -5.36
CA VAL A 293 -0.59 -6.29 -5.74
C VAL A 293 -1.47 -6.29 -4.52
N ASN A 294 -2.28 -5.24 -4.38
CA ASN A 294 -3.38 -5.17 -3.43
C ASN A 294 -4.62 -4.77 -4.23
N TRP A 295 -5.58 -5.67 -4.36
CA TRP A 295 -6.77 -5.45 -5.16
C TRP A 295 -8.03 -5.72 -4.35
N GLN A 296 -9.00 -4.83 -4.49
CA GLN A 296 -10.35 -4.97 -3.99
C GLN A 296 -11.26 -5.29 -5.17
N VAL A 297 -11.96 -6.41 -5.09
CA VAL A 297 -12.93 -6.86 -6.11
C VAL A 297 -14.33 -6.52 -5.65
N PHE A 298 -15.10 -5.87 -6.52
CA PHE A 298 -16.45 -5.43 -6.24
C PHE A 298 -17.45 -6.06 -7.21
N ASP A 299 -18.63 -6.40 -6.71
CA ASP A 299 -19.84 -6.62 -7.52
C ASP A 299 -20.72 -5.37 -7.40
N GLY A 300 -20.86 -4.63 -8.50
CA GLY A 300 -21.46 -3.30 -8.48
C GLY A 300 -20.63 -2.32 -7.62
N ASN A 301 -21.08 -2.04 -6.40
CA ASN A 301 -20.37 -1.22 -5.42
C ASN A 301 -20.15 -1.96 -4.08
N ALA A 302 -20.51 -3.24 -3.99
CA ALA A 302 -20.29 -4.05 -2.81
C ALA A 302 -18.90 -4.69 -2.90
N LEU A 303 -18.07 -4.50 -1.87
CA LEU A 303 -16.81 -5.23 -1.74
C LEU A 303 -17.14 -6.71 -1.59
N THR A 304 -16.45 -7.55 -2.36
CA THR A 304 -16.62 -9.01 -2.33
C THR A 304 -15.36 -9.70 -1.88
N HIS A 305 -14.20 -9.25 -2.38
CA HIS A 305 -12.92 -9.86 -2.09
C HIS A 305 -11.82 -8.81 -1.93
N VAL A 306 -10.82 -9.15 -1.13
CA VAL A 306 -9.53 -8.46 -1.05
C VAL A 306 -8.45 -9.46 -1.43
N VAL A 307 -7.56 -9.07 -2.33
CA VAL A 307 -6.57 -9.92 -2.97
C VAL A 307 -5.22 -9.28 -2.80
N VAL A 308 -4.29 -9.96 -2.14
CA VAL A 308 -2.97 -9.40 -1.81
C VAL A 308 -1.86 -10.41 -2.11
N GLY A 309 -0.74 -9.93 -2.62
CA GLY A 309 0.38 -10.83 -2.93
C GLY A 309 1.54 -10.14 -3.61
N VAL A 310 2.54 -10.95 -3.97
CA VAL A 310 3.74 -10.51 -4.69
C VAL A 310 3.87 -11.34 -5.96
N LEU A 311 4.08 -10.66 -7.08
CA LEU A 311 4.29 -11.26 -8.38
C LEU A 311 5.72 -10.96 -8.85
N THR A 312 6.42 -11.98 -9.31
CA THR A 312 7.78 -11.87 -9.83
C THR A 312 7.75 -11.74 -11.35
N TRP A 313 8.60 -10.87 -11.89
CA TRP A 313 8.77 -10.71 -13.33
C TRP A 313 9.60 -11.86 -13.92
N GLU A 314 9.12 -12.42 -15.02
CA GLU A 314 9.81 -13.43 -15.81
C GLU A 314 9.87 -12.97 -17.27
N PRO A 315 11.06 -12.61 -17.80
CA PRO A 315 11.24 -12.33 -19.22
C PRO A 315 10.82 -13.53 -20.08
N ALA A 316 10.18 -13.26 -21.22
CA ALA A 316 9.88 -14.30 -22.19
C ALA A 316 11.18 -14.85 -22.79
N ALA A 317 11.23 -16.17 -22.98
CA ALA A 317 12.32 -16.85 -23.67
C ALA A 317 12.34 -16.54 -25.17
#